data_AF-A0A9E3LR24-F1
#
_entry.id   AF-A0A9E3LR24-F1
#
_cell.length_a   1.000
_cell.length_b   1.000
_cell.length_c   1.000
_cell.angle_alpha   90.00
_cell.angle_beta   90.00
_cell.angle_gamma   90.00
#
_symmetry.space_group_name_H-M   'P 1'
#
loop_
_entity.id
_entity.type
_entity.pdbx_description
1 polymer ?
#
loop_
_entity_poly.entity_id
_entity_poly.type
_entity_poly.pdbx_seq_one_letter_code
_entity_poly.pdbx_strand_id
1 'polypeptide(L)'
;MTWQLWLAHAIVHDNPLPWQKKQSKLSPGRVAQSMAAVFAAIGTPSIEPKPRGKSPGWPAGKLRLRRIRYATVKKSTAKPKKEQPQSA
;
A
#
# COMPACT_ATOMS: atom_id res chain seq x y z
N MET A 1 12.18 -12.44 22.86
CA MET A 1 12.84 -12.63 21.56
C MET A 1 14.19 -13.31 21.78
N THR A 2 14.24 -14.64 21.90
CA THR A 2 15.46 -15.36 22.34
C THR A 2 15.86 -16.52 21.42
N TRP A 3 14.92 -17.30 20.92
CA TRP A 3 15.22 -18.48 20.09
C TRP A 3 15.82 -18.14 18.72
N GLN A 4 15.39 -17.03 18.09
CA GLN A 4 15.93 -16.59 16.80
C GLN A 4 17.42 -16.25 16.89
N LEU A 5 17.82 -15.55 17.96
CA LEU A 5 19.23 -15.23 18.20
C LEU A 5 20.05 -16.47 18.51
N TRP A 6 19.46 -17.45 19.21
CA TRP A 6 20.14 -18.72 19.48
C TRP A 6 20.42 -19.51 18.21
N LEU A 7 19.44 -19.63 17.30
CA LEU A 7 19.63 -20.27 16.00
C LEU A 7 20.63 -19.52 15.12
N ALA A 8 20.57 -18.19 15.13
CA ALA A 8 21.47 -17.36 14.33
C ALA A 8 22.93 -17.40 14.82
N HIS A 9 23.18 -17.74 16.09
CA HIS A 9 24.52 -17.76 16.70
C HIS A 9 25.52 -18.61 15.91
N ALA A 10 25.07 -19.74 15.33
CA ALA A 10 25.92 -20.66 14.60
C ALA A 10 26.31 -20.17 13.18
N ILE A 11 25.54 -19.24 12.60
CA ILE A 11 25.71 -18.79 11.20
C ILE A 11 26.24 -17.36 11.09
N VAL A 12 26.14 -16.59 12.16
CA VAL A 12 26.44 -15.16 12.17
C VAL A 12 27.92 -14.89 12.45
N HIS A 13 28.52 -14.01 11.65
CA HIS A 13 29.87 -13.49 11.88
C HIS A 13 29.84 -12.19 12.71
N ASP A 14 30.92 -11.95 13.47
CA ASP A 14 31.05 -10.72 14.28
C ASP A 14 31.09 -9.48 13.39
N ASN A 15 30.19 -8.52 13.64
CA ASN A 15 30.16 -7.22 12.96
C ASN A 15 30.26 -6.07 13.99
N PRO A 16 31.46 -5.81 14.53
CA PRO A 16 31.68 -4.81 15.57
C PRO A 16 31.47 -3.38 15.05
N LEU A 17 30.96 -2.50 15.92
CA LEU A 17 31.04 -1.06 15.69
C LEU A 17 32.50 -0.60 15.86
N PRO A 18 32.90 0.54 15.28
CA PRO A 18 34.30 0.99 15.28
C PRO A 18 34.97 1.08 16.66
N TRP A 19 34.18 1.33 17.72
CA TRP A 19 34.66 1.43 19.10
C TRP A 19 34.57 0.12 19.91
N GLN A 20 34.07 -0.97 19.30
CA GLN A 20 33.87 -2.24 20.00
C GLN A 20 34.97 -3.24 19.63
N LYS A 21 35.42 -4.00 20.63
CA LYS A 21 36.39 -5.07 20.42
C LYS A 21 35.76 -6.22 19.63
N LYS A 22 36.54 -6.83 18.75
CA LYS A 22 36.18 -8.09 18.06
C LYS A 22 36.06 -9.22 19.09
N GLN A 23 35.07 -10.09 18.92
CA GLN A 23 34.82 -11.24 19.79
C GLN A 23 34.77 -12.52 18.96
N SER A 24 35.45 -13.57 19.42
CA SER A 24 35.38 -14.90 18.81
C SER A 24 34.15 -15.68 19.28
N LYS A 25 33.79 -15.55 20.57
CA LYS A 25 32.56 -16.10 21.14
C LYS A 25 31.52 -14.98 21.25
N LEU A 26 30.50 -15.04 20.39
CA LEU A 26 29.47 -14.01 20.33
C LEU A 26 28.52 -14.12 21.52
N SER A 27 28.27 -13.00 22.20
CA SER A 27 27.16 -12.90 23.13
C SER A 27 25.83 -12.76 22.38
N PRO A 28 24.66 -13.01 23.00
CA PRO A 28 23.36 -12.81 22.34
C PRO A 28 23.17 -11.38 21.82
N GLY A 29 23.64 -10.38 22.58
CA GLY A 29 23.64 -8.99 22.13
C GLY A 29 24.54 -8.76 20.91
N ARG A 30 25.65 -9.50 20.82
CA ARG A 30 26.53 -9.45 19.66
C ARG A 30 25.91 -10.07 18.43
N VAL A 31 25.26 -11.22 18.57
CA VAL A 31 24.50 -11.84 17.48
C VAL A 31 23.42 -10.89 16.96
N ALA A 32 22.67 -10.25 17.86
CA ALA A 32 21.63 -9.30 17.49
C ALA A 32 22.17 -8.14 16.64
N GLN A 33 23.34 -7.62 16.98
CA GLN A 33 23.99 -6.54 16.23
C GLN A 33 24.30 -6.94 14.77
N SER A 34 24.65 -8.21 14.56
CA SER A 34 24.98 -8.78 13.24
C SER A 34 23.79 -9.41 12.49
N MET A 35 22.59 -9.42 13.08
CA MET A 35 21.38 -9.99 12.45
C MET A 35 20.99 -9.30 11.13
N ALA A 36 21.40 -8.04 10.92
CA ALA A 36 21.11 -7.32 9.68
C ALA A 36 21.61 -8.07 8.43
N ALA A 37 22.77 -8.73 8.51
CA ALA A 37 23.30 -9.53 7.41
C ALA A 37 22.45 -10.77 7.12
N VAL A 38 21.92 -11.41 8.16
CA VAL A 38 21.01 -12.56 8.03
C VAL A 38 19.71 -12.14 7.33
N PHE A 39 19.14 -11.00 7.74
CA PHE A 39 17.93 -10.48 7.10
C PHE A 39 18.16 -10.07 5.66
N ALA A 40 19.33 -9.50 5.34
CA ALA A 40 19.67 -9.18 3.96
C ALA A 40 19.77 -10.44 3.07
N ALA A 41 20.30 -11.55 3.61
CA ALA A 41 20.40 -12.82 2.89
C ALA A 41 19.04 -13.51 2.69
N ILE A 42 18.14 -13.42 3.68
CA ILE A 42 16.77 -13.95 3.57
C ILE A 42 15.92 -13.09 2.61
N GLY A 43 16.17 -11.78 2.59
CA GLY A 43 15.36 -10.80 1.87
C GLY A 43 14.10 -10.42 2.64
N THR A 44 13.20 -9.70 1.96
CA THR A 44 11.90 -9.31 2.52
C THR A 44 10.78 -10.09 1.84
N PRO A 45 9.88 -10.73 2.60
CA PRO A 45 8.66 -11.31 2.02
C PRO A 45 7.65 -10.22 1.62
N SER A 46 7.94 -8.95 1.94
CA SER A 46 7.03 -7.84 1.67
C SER A 46 7.01 -7.52 0.18
N ILE A 47 5.80 -7.34 -0.35
CA ILE A 47 5.58 -6.85 -1.70
C ILE A 47 6.06 -5.39 -1.78
N GLU A 48 6.56 -4.98 -2.95
CA GLU A 48 6.95 -3.60 -3.19
C GLU A 48 5.82 -2.63 -2.80
N PRO A 49 6.16 -1.49 -2.17
CA PRO A 49 5.15 -0.50 -1.80
C PRO A 49 4.47 0.04 -3.05
N LYS A 50 3.16 0.32 -2.94
CA LYS A 50 2.44 0.97 -4.04
C LYS A 50 3.11 2.31 -4.37
N PRO A 51 3.44 2.58 -5.65
CA PRO A 51 4.10 3.82 -6.01
C PRO A 51 3.24 5.01 -5.58
N ARG A 52 3.84 5.92 -4.83
CA ARG A 52 3.20 7.18 -4.47
C ARG A 52 3.30 8.13 -5.66
N GLY A 53 2.18 8.66 -6.11
CA GLY A 53 2.17 9.59 -7.25
C GLY A 53 0.79 10.15 -7.55
N LYS A 54 0.74 11.09 -8.49
CA LYS A 54 -0.51 11.48 -9.13
C LYS A 54 -0.99 10.30 -9.98
N SER A 55 -2.31 10.09 -10.04
CA SER A 55 -2.88 9.14 -11.01
C SER A 55 -2.30 9.43 -12.40
N PRO A 56 -2.01 8.40 -13.22
CA PRO A 56 -1.50 8.57 -14.60
C PRO A 56 -2.42 9.42 -15.50
N GLY A 57 -3.59 9.80 -14.98
CA GLY A 57 -4.51 10.70 -15.65
C GLY A 57 -5.28 9.96 -16.72
N TRP A 58 -5.79 10.71 -17.69
CA TRP A 58 -6.52 10.12 -18.80
C TRP A 58 -5.53 9.66 -19.87
N PRO A 59 -5.59 8.40 -20.34
CA PRO A 59 -4.67 7.88 -21.34
C PRO A 59 -4.76 8.66 -22.65
N ALA A 60 -3.60 8.97 -23.24
CA ALA A 60 -3.50 9.60 -24.55
C ALA A 60 -4.18 8.74 -25.63
N GLY A 61 -4.85 9.37 -26.59
CA GLY A 61 -5.57 8.69 -27.67
C GLY A 61 -6.93 8.10 -27.29
N LYS A 62 -7.33 8.10 -26.01
CA LYS A 62 -8.70 7.75 -25.61
C LYS A 62 -9.61 8.96 -25.63
N LEU A 63 -10.76 8.86 -26.29
CA LEU A 63 -11.76 9.92 -26.30
C LEU A 63 -12.50 10.01 -24.95
N ARG A 64 -12.64 11.21 -24.39
CA ARG A 64 -13.50 11.41 -23.20
C ARG A 64 -14.96 11.44 -23.61
N LEU A 65 -15.72 10.43 -23.23
CA LEU A 65 -17.16 10.42 -23.40
C LEU A 65 -17.83 11.25 -22.30
N ARG A 66 -18.89 11.99 -22.68
CA ARG A 66 -19.76 12.63 -21.68
C ARG A 66 -20.44 11.57 -20.83
N ARG A 67 -20.59 11.85 -19.54
CA ARG A 67 -21.37 11.00 -18.63
C ARG A 67 -22.79 10.86 -19.16
N ILE A 68 -23.30 9.63 -19.20
CA ILE A 68 -24.69 9.34 -19.56
C ILE A 68 -25.61 10.09 -18.59
N ARG A 69 -26.53 10.89 -19.14
CA ARG A 69 -27.56 11.59 -18.38
C ARG A 69 -28.83 10.75 -18.40
N TYR A 70 -29.29 10.35 -17.22
CA TYR A 70 -30.58 9.71 -17.05
C TYR A 70 -31.65 10.75 -16.74
N ALA A 71 -32.89 10.52 -17.20
CA ALA A 71 -34.00 11.41 -16.91
C ALA A 71 -34.31 11.43 -15.40
N THR A 72 -34.72 12.59 -14.88
CA THR A 72 -35.14 12.71 -13.48
C THR A 72 -36.44 11.95 -13.26
N VAL A 73 -36.38 10.87 -12.48
CA VAL A 73 -37.57 10.13 -12.04
C VAL A 73 -38.32 10.98 -11.00
N LYS A 74 -39.50 11.50 -11.35
CA LYS A 74 -40.38 12.20 -10.42
C LYS A 74 -41.35 11.21 -9.77
N LYS A 75 -41.46 11.22 -8.44
CA LYS A 75 -42.39 10.36 -7.68
C LYS A 75 -43.83 10.89 -7.61
N SER A 76 -44.05 12.14 -8.04
CA SER A 76 -45.36 12.79 -7.96
C SER A 76 -46.16 12.57 -9.25
N THR A 77 -47.46 12.30 -9.11
CA THR A 77 -48.40 12.22 -10.22
C THR A 77 -48.59 13.60 -10.85
N ALA A 78 -48.52 13.69 -12.18
CA ALA A 78 -48.79 14.93 -12.89
C ALA A 78 -50.23 15.38 -12.62
N LYS A 79 -50.42 16.68 -12.31
CA LYS A 79 -51.76 17.26 -12.19
C LYS A 79 -52.42 17.28 -13.58
N PRO A 80 -53.70 16.87 -13.72
CA PRO A 80 -54.39 16.94 -15.00
C PRO A 80 -54.45 18.39 -15.48
N LYS A 81 -54.19 18.59 -16.77
CA LYS A 81 -54.24 19.91 -17.41
C LYS A 81 -55.71 20.34 -17.48
N LYS A 82 -56.06 21.46 -16.84
CA LYS A 82 -57.40 22.06 -16.97
C LYS A 82 -57.57 22.53 -18.42
N GLU A 83 -58.57 22.00 -19.11
CA GLU A 83 -58.99 22.49 -20.41
C GLU A 83 -59.57 23.89 -20.24
N GLN A 84 -59.13 24.82 -21.08
CA GLN A 84 -59.71 26.16 -21.10
C GLN A 84 -61.02 26.13 -21.89
N PRO A 85 -62.10 26.74 -21.38
CA PRO A 85 -63.37 26.77 -22.12
C PRO A 85 -63.18 27.55 -23.42
N GLN A 86 -63.66 26.97 -24.52
CA GLN A 86 -63.74 27.64 -25.82
C GLN A 86 -64.71 28.82 -25.69
N SER A 87 -64.21 30.04 -25.97
CA SER A 87 -65.05 31.22 -26.06
C SER A 87 -66.04 31.08 -27.23
N ALA A 88 -67.30 31.41 -26.96
CA ALA A 88 -68.40 31.43 -27.92
C ALA A 88 -68.34 32.64 -28.86
#